data_AF-A0A7X4FNL9-F1
#
_entry.id   AF-A0A7X4FNL9-F1
#
_cell.length_a   1.000
_cell.length_b   1.000
_cell.length_c   1.000
_cell.angle_alpha   90.00
_cell.angle_beta   90.00
_cell.angle_gamma   90.00
#
_symmetry.space_group_name_H-M   'P 1'
#
loop_
_entity.id
_entity.type
_entity.pdbx_description
1 polymer ?
#
loop_
_entity_poly.entity_id
_entity_poly.type
_entity_poly.pdbx_seq_one_letter_code
_entity_poly.pdbx_strand_id
1 'polypeptide(L)'
;MENPMRNLILSILSLLALLMYPLSLSAQNSFSLSLDVNDTAGDQAITSLNASADQIVAIQIFGKDIQNANGLAARFEYDASQVTYEGFDVGDVLPNAQALPEQGTGFVEIGIASLGGQATTNSGLVGTVRFRTTAGFSGTAIRLVRAELSRGGQFETVNLNIRIALQLQALTSDFDGDGMVNFADFLAFAGQFGTRQGDGRYEAKYDLDSDGAIGFGDFLIFSSSFGKGGPSSGGGSTLIVDIPDANLRAVIADSLGKASGASISRREIASVTVLEVPNSNIRDLTGLEFATRLTRLNLDMEGLSNSNRIYDLSPLSSLTNLTSLELSFTGLTDISALGHLTSLTTLWLRHNLISDISPLANLTNLEELHLRDNLISDISPLAN
;
A
#
# COMPACT_ATOMS: atom_id res chain seq x y z
N MET A 1 45.87 39.24 -6.49
CA MET A 1 46.91 38.88 -5.51
C MET A 1 46.20 38.50 -4.23
N GLU A 2 46.07 37.20 -3.96
CA GLU A 2 45.44 36.73 -2.72
C GLU A 2 46.31 37.07 -1.51
N ASN A 3 45.66 37.45 -0.41
CA ASN A 3 46.29 37.93 0.80
C ASN A 3 47.08 36.80 1.50
N PRO A 4 48.41 36.88 1.61
CA PRO A 4 49.25 35.83 2.21
C PRO A 4 48.93 35.54 3.69
N MET A 5 48.22 36.43 4.39
CA MET A 5 47.75 36.19 5.77
C MET A 5 46.62 35.15 5.87
N ARG A 6 45.77 35.01 4.84
CA ARG A 6 44.63 34.07 4.87
C ARG A 6 45.11 32.61 4.82
N ASN A 7 46.16 32.33 4.06
CA ASN A 7 46.76 30.99 3.98
C ASN A 7 47.62 30.65 5.19
N LEU A 8 48.20 31.66 5.87
CA LEU A 8 48.94 31.46 7.11
C LEU A 8 48.01 31.10 8.28
N ILE A 9 46.83 31.74 8.37
CA ILE A 9 45.83 31.43 9.40
C ILE A 9 45.23 30.03 9.20
N LEU A 10 44.95 29.63 7.96
CA LEU A 10 44.45 28.29 7.64
C LEU A 10 45.51 27.20 7.91
N SER A 11 46.79 27.50 7.65
CA SER A 11 47.91 26.58 7.91
C SER A 11 48.23 26.40 9.40
N ILE A 12 48.03 27.43 10.23
CA ILE A 12 48.29 27.35 11.68
C ILE A 12 47.15 26.63 12.40
N LEU A 13 45.90 26.80 11.94
CA LEU A 13 44.74 26.06 12.46
C LEU A 13 44.78 24.56 12.12
N SER A 14 45.33 24.18 10.96
CA SER A 14 45.47 22.75 10.59
C SER A 14 46.65 22.06 11.30
N LEU A 15 47.69 22.79 11.71
CA LEU A 15 48.91 22.22 12.28
C LEU A 15 48.87 22.08 13.81
N LEU A 16 48.02 22.84 14.50
CA LEU A 16 47.76 22.69 15.94
C LEU A 16 46.81 21.52 16.29
N ALA A 17 46.14 20.93 15.29
CA ALA A 17 45.18 19.84 15.50
C ALA A 17 45.79 18.43 15.47
N LEU A 18 47.09 18.26 15.17
CA LEU A 18 47.64 16.94 14.84
C LEU A 18 48.71 16.36 15.78
N LEU A 19 49.17 17.05 16.81
CA LEU A 19 50.28 16.54 17.65
C LEU A 19 50.14 16.90 19.14
N MET A 20 49.18 16.29 19.84
CA MET A 20 49.41 15.81 21.21
C MET A 20 48.68 14.47 21.44
N TYR A 21 49.53 13.45 21.54
CA TYR A 21 49.37 12.00 21.74
C TYR A 21 48.59 11.58 23.02
N PRO A 22 48.35 10.27 23.28
CA PRO A 22 47.03 9.71 23.54
C PRO A 22 46.97 8.93 24.89
N LEU A 23 46.00 8.00 24.96
CA LEU A 23 45.71 6.97 25.97
C LEU A 23 44.63 7.30 27.01
N SER A 24 43.50 6.64 26.75
CA SER A 24 42.55 6.04 27.69
C SER A 24 41.98 6.96 28.77
N LEU A 25 40.77 7.43 28.50
CA LEU A 25 39.60 6.86 29.16
C LEU A 25 38.54 6.73 28.06
N SER A 26 37.68 5.73 28.12
CA SER A 26 36.44 5.81 27.34
C SER A 26 35.70 7.05 27.84
N ALA A 27 35.89 8.19 27.16
CA ALA A 27 34.82 9.15 27.10
C ALA A 27 33.73 8.41 26.32
N GLN A 28 32.86 7.70 27.05
CA GLN A 28 31.51 7.57 26.55
C GLN A 28 31.13 8.99 26.18
N ASN A 29 30.91 9.22 24.89
CA ASN A 29 30.34 10.45 24.41
C ASN A 29 29.18 10.78 25.35
N SER A 30 29.34 11.82 26.16
CA SER A 30 28.43 12.12 27.26
C SER A 30 27.03 12.30 26.70
N PHE A 31 26.96 12.98 25.55
CA PHE A 31 25.76 13.12 24.75
C PHE A 31 25.70 12.12 23.60
N SER A 32 24.49 11.73 23.25
CA SER A 32 24.22 10.91 22.06
C SER A 32 23.09 11.52 21.26
N LEU A 33 23.12 11.28 19.95
CA LEU A 33 22.04 11.63 19.05
C LEU A 33 21.41 10.35 18.49
N SER A 34 20.10 10.36 18.34
CA SER A 34 19.35 9.39 17.53
C SER A 34 18.55 10.13 16.47
N LEU A 35 18.22 9.42 15.40
CA LEU A 35 17.39 9.95 14.33
C LEU A 35 16.07 9.20 14.29
N ASP A 36 15.01 9.90 13.88
CA ASP A 36 13.68 9.34 13.66
C ASP A 36 13.12 9.93 12.36
N VAL A 37 12.49 9.09 11.54
CA VAL A 37 11.85 9.47 10.27
C VAL A 37 10.33 9.42 10.33
N ASN A 38 9.75 8.98 11.44
CA ASN A 38 8.31 9.03 11.65
C ASN A 38 7.93 10.25 12.51
N ASP A 39 6.63 10.54 12.56
CA ASP A 39 6.04 11.63 13.34
C ASP A 39 5.58 11.19 14.75
N THR A 40 5.76 9.91 15.09
CA THR A 40 5.32 9.32 16.36
C THR A 40 6.47 9.29 17.34
N ALA A 41 6.54 10.33 18.19
CA ALA A 41 7.54 10.44 19.24
C ALA A 41 7.64 9.16 20.09
N GLY A 42 8.80 8.49 20.07
CA GLY A 42 9.09 7.33 20.92
C GLY A 42 9.63 6.09 20.20
N ASP A 43 9.74 6.11 18.86
CA ASP A 43 10.22 4.97 18.07
C ASP A 43 11.57 5.25 17.40
N GLN A 44 12.60 5.58 18.20
CA GLN A 44 13.94 5.96 17.73
C GLN A 44 14.77 4.81 17.12
N ALA A 45 14.13 3.82 16.49
CA ALA A 45 14.74 2.65 15.87
C ALA A 45 14.55 2.57 14.34
N ILE A 46 13.68 3.39 13.76
CA ILE A 46 13.43 3.38 12.32
C ILE A 46 14.60 4.03 11.58
N THR A 47 15.34 3.20 10.84
CA THR A 47 16.48 3.62 10.02
C THR A 47 16.22 3.45 8.52
N SER A 48 14.97 3.21 8.14
CA SER A 48 14.53 3.09 6.75
C SER A 48 13.13 3.66 6.53
N LEU A 49 12.92 4.36 5.42
CA LEU A 49 11.64 4.95 5.03
C LEU A 49 11.40 4.74 3.53
N ASN A 50 10.17 4.40 3.15
CA ASN A 50 9.74 4.46 1.75
C ASN A 50 9.36 5.90 1.40
N ALA A 51 9.95 6.44 0.34
CA ALA A 51 9.68 7.79 -0.16
C ALA A 51 9.43 7.80 -1.67
N SER A 52 8.46 8.60 -2.10
CA SER A 52 8.17 8.86 -3.51
C SER A 52 9.10 9.95 -4.06
N ALA A 53 9.11 10.17 -5.38
CA ALA A 53 9.75 11.35 -5.97
C ALA A 53 9.06 12.65 -5.52
N ASP A 54 9.81 13.75 -5.47
CA ASP A 54 9.35 15.10 -5.08
C ASP A 54 8.69 15.24 -3.70
N GLN A 55 8.83 14.24 -2.84
CA GLN A 55 8.30 14.20 -1.47
C GLN A 55 9.26 14.82 -0.45
N ILE A 56 8.72 15.52 0.55
CA ILE A 56 9.49 15.97 1.71
C ILE A 56 9.63 14.80 2.70
N VAL A 57 10.87 14.45 2.99
CA VAL A 57 11.28 13.56 4.08
C VAL A 57 11.76 14.41 5.25
N ALA A 58 11.12 14.24 6.40
CA ALA A 58 11.52 14.87 7.65
C ALA A 58 12.33 13.88 8.48
N ILE A 59 13.47 14.31 9.00
CA ILE A 59 14.30 13.52 9.91
C ILE A 59 14.43 14.31 11.22
N GLN A 60 13.82 13.80 12.28
CA GLN A 60 13.94 14.34 13.62
C GLN A 60 15.27 13.92 14.24
N ILE A 61 15.92 14.86 14.93
CA ILE A 61 17.17 14.63 15.65
C ILE A 61 16.85 14.72 17.14
N PHE A 62 17.01 13.61 17.86
CA PHE A 62 16.85 13.58 19.30
C PHE A 62 18.21 13.58 19.98
N GLY A 63 18.38 14.46 20.96
CA GLY A 63 19.56 14.52 21.79
C GLY A 63 19.31 13.95 23.17
N LYS A 64 20.31 13.25 23.71
CA LYS A 64 20.38 12.83 25.11
C LYS A 64 21.67 13.40 25.74
N ASP A 65 21.60 13.74 27.02
CA ASP A 65 22.67 14.33 27.83
C ASP A 65 23.13 15.71 27.34
N ILE A 66 22.16 16.49 26.84
CA ILE A 66 22.34 17.81 26.23
C ILE A 66 22.18 18.98 27.22
N GLN A 67 21.92 18.72 28.50
CA GLN A 67 21.71 19.78 29.49
C GLN A 67 22.90 20.76 29.53
N ASN A 68 22.62 22.05 29.71
CA ASN A 68 23.60 23.14 29.71
C ASN A 68 24.23 23.45 28.34
N ALA A 69 23.85 22.75 27.27
CA ALA A 69 24.30 23.10 25.93
C ALA A 69 23.75 24.47 25.50
N ASN A 70 24.58 25.25 24.81
CA ASN A 70 24.18 26.53 24.22
C ASN A 70 24.24 26.50 22.68
N GLY A 71 24.60 25.37 22.09
CA GLY A 71 24.53 25.17 20.66
C GLY A 71 24.84 23.73 20.26
N LEU A 72 24.58 23.42 19.00
CA LEU A 72 24.86 22.11 18.41
C LEU A 72 25.23 22.31 16.93
N ALA A 73 26.20 21.56 16.43
CA ALA A 73 26.48 21.46 15.00
C ALA A 73 26.27 20.00 14.55
N ALA A 74 25.62 19.79 13.40
CA ALA A 74 25.40 18.47 12.83
C ALA A 74 25.69 18.47 11.34
N ARG A 75 26.44 17.49 10.85
CA ARG A 75 26.78 17.32 9.43
C ARG A 75 26.07 16.11 8.84
N PHE A 76 25.25 16.39 7.84
CA PHE A 76 24.57 15.39 7.03
C PHE A 76 25.26 15.23 5.68
N GLU A 77 25.45 13.98 5.25
CA GLU A 77 25.91 13.63 3.90
C GLU A 77 24.82 12.85 3.18
N TYR A 78 24.64 13.14 1.89
CA TYR A 78 23.59 12.57 1.04
C TYR A 78 23.99 12.61 -0.44
N ASP A 79 23.32 11.80 -1.27
CA ASP A 79 23.46 11.87 -2.72
C ASP A 79 22.60 13.02 -3.28
N ALA A 80 23.24 14.10 -3.73
CA ALA A 80 22.57 15.27 -4.28
C ALA A 80 21.81 15.01 -5.60
N SER A 81 22.03 13.87 -6.27
CA SER A 81 21.21 13.46 -7.41
C SER A 81 19.86 12.87 -7.00
N GLN A 82 19.75 12.40 -5.75
CA GLN A 82 18.59 11.68 -5.22
C GLN A 82 17.74 12.55 -4.28
N VAL A 83 18.36 13.44 -3.50
CA VAL A 83 17.66 14.33 -2.56
C VAL A 83 18.28 15.74 -2.53
N THR A 84 17.44 16.73 -2.24
CA THR A 84 17.80 18.13 -2.05
C THR A 84 17.46 18.57 -0.63
N TYR A 85 18.32 19.33 0.03
CA TYR A 85 18.02 19.91 1.34
C TYR A 85 16.96 21.02 1.20
N GLU A 86 15.88 20.95 1.99
CA GLU A 86 14.78 21.92 1.97
C GLU A 86 14.80 22.87 3.17
N GLY A 87 15.33 22.43 4.31
CA GLY A 87 15.33 23.27 5.50
C GLY A 87 15.60 22.52 6.80
N PHE A 88 15.62 23.29 7.87
CA PHE A 88 15.74 22.78 9.23
C PHE A 88 14.84 23.57 10.17
N ASP A 89 14.04 22.84 10.94
CA ASP A 89 13.19 23.41 11.99
C ASP A 89 13.84 23.13 13.34
N VAL A 90 14.03 24.19 14.13
CA VAL A 90 14.65 24.12 15.45
C VAL A 90 13.67 23.46 16.43
N GLY A 91 14.16 22.51 17.22
CA GLY A 91 13.38 21.84 18.25
C GLY A 91 13.39 22.58 19.59
N ASP A 92 12.77 21.96 20.60
CA ASP A 92 12.41 22.66 21.84
C ASP A 92 13.52 22.68 22.89
N VAL A 93 14.61 21.95 22.67
CA VAL A 93 15.67 21.77 23.68
C VAL A 93 16.55 23.00 23.89
N LEU A 94 16.67 23.88 22.90
CA LEU A 94 17.48 25.10 22.98
C LEU A 94 16.57 26.34 22.92
N PRO A 95 16.53 27.18 23.98
CA PRO A 95 15.62 28.32 24.03
C PRO A 95 15.99 29.42 23.04
N ASN A 96 15.00 29.93 22.30
CA ASN A 96 15.19 30.96 21.25
C ASN A 96 16.33 30.61 20.28
N ALA A 97 16.48 29.33 19.95
CA ALA A 97 17.56 28.89 19.08
C ALA A 97 17.33 29.32 17.62
N GLN A 98 18.44 29.54 16.93
CA GLN A 98 18.51 29.88 15.51
C GLN A 98 19.35 28.84 14.79
N ALA A 99 18.84 28.33 13.68
CA ALA A 99 19.58 27.43 12.81
C ALA A 99 20.28 28.21 11.69
N LEU A 100 21.51 27.82 11.41
CA LEU A 100 22.40 28.38 10.40
C LEU A 100 22.91 27.21 9.54
N PRO A 101 22.18 26.84 8.48
CA PRO A 101 22.61 25.80 7.57
C PRO A 101 23.67 26.32 6.59
N GLU A 102 24.75 25.56 6.44
CA GLU A 102 25.77 25.72 5.39
C GLU A 102 25.68 24.53 4.43
N GLN A 103 25.37 24.81 3.16
CA GLN A 103 25.13 23.79 2.15
C GLN A 103 26.34 23.64 1.22
N GLY A 104 26.62 22.41 0.81
CA GLY A 104 27.54 22.09 -0.28
C GLY A 104 27.02 20.93 -1.11
N THR A 105 27.78 20.53 -2.13
CA THR A 105 27.38 19.40 -2.99
C THR A 105 27.42 18.11 -2.17
N GLY A 106 26.25 17.52 -1.93
CA GLY A 106 26.10 16.25 -1.21
C GLY A 106 26.24 16.35 0.31
N PHE A 107 26.21 17.55 0.88
CA PHE A 107 26.18 17.71 2.34
C PHE A 107 25.49 18.99 2.79
N VAL A 108 25.00 18.98 4.03
CA VAL A 108 24.58 20.18 4.76
C VAL A 108 25.14 20.09 6.19
N GLU A 109 25.71 21.20 6.65
CA GLU A 109 26.14 21.37 8.04
C GLU A 109 25.19 22.36 8.72
N ILE A 110 24.57 21.94 9.81
CA ILE A 110 23.54 22.71 10.50
C ILE A 110 24.11 23.13 11.84
N GLY A 111 24.45 24.41 11.95
CA GLY A 111 24.76 25.04 13.23
C GLY A 111 23.47 25.52 13.91
N ILE A 112 23.31 25.22 15.19
CA ILE A 112 22.19 25.69 16.01
C ILE A 112 22.80 26.48 17.16
N ALA A 113 22.43 27.76 17.26
CA ALA A 113 22.88 28.64 18.32
C ALA A 113 21.69 29.06 19.18
N SER A 114 21.78 28.84 20.48
CA SER A 114 20.77 29.31 21.44
C SER A 114 20.98 30.79 21.76
N LEU A 115 19.96 31.62 21.53
CA LEU A 115 19.98 33.03 21.92
C LEU A 115 19.30 33.28 23.27
N GLY A 116 18.55 32.30 23.79
CA GLY A 116 17.80 32.38 25.02
C GLY A 116 18.51 31.80 26.24
N GLY A 117 19.76 31.35 26.10
CA GLY A 117 20.55 30.74 27.17
C GLY A 117 20.94 29.29 26.87
N GLN A 118 20.87 28.42 27.86
CA GLN A 118 21.28 27.01 27.75
C GLN A 118 20.08 26.07 27.77
N ALA A 119 20.25 24.86 27.23
CA ALA A 119 19.29 23.78 27.33
C ALA A 119 18.99 23.45 28.81
N THR A 120 17.71 23.50 29.18
CA THR A 120 17.25 23.19 30.54
C THR A 120 16.91 21.72 30.73
N THR A 121 16.68 20.99 29.65
CA THR A 121 16.37 19.56 29.65
C THR A 121 17.63 18.73 29.37
N ASN A 122 17.63 17.48 29.87
CA ASN A 122 18.72 16.55 29.60
C ASN A 122 18.56 15.84 28.25
N SER A 123 17.35 15.78 27.70
CA SER A 123 17.06 15.14 26.42
C SER A 123 15.88 15.80 25.73
N GLY A 124 15.76 15.61 24.42
CA GLY A 124 14.59 16.02 23.65
C GLY A 124 14.90 16.24 22.17
N LEU A 125 13.92 16.80 21.46
CA LEU A 125 14.04 17.14 20.05
C LEU A 125 14.99 18.32 19.85
N VAL A 126 16.13 18.07 19.21
CA VAL A 126 17.09 19.09 18.79
C VAL A 126 16.56 19.89 17.60
N GLY A 127 15.90 19.19 16.68
CA GLY A 127 15.22 19.78 15.53
C GLY A 127 14.93 18.76 14.46
N THR A 128 14.40 19.23 13.34
CA THR A 128 13.96 18.41 12.21
C THR A 128 14.64 18.90 10.94
N VAL A 129 15.45 18.05 10.31
CA VAL A 129 16.01 18.33 8.99
C VAL A 129 15.07 17.81 7.91
N ARG A 130 14.84 18.61 6.87
CA ARG A 130 13.96 18.27 5.75
C ARG A 130 14.75 18.12 4.46
N PHE A 131 14.49 17.04 3.74
CA PHE A 131 15.01 16.77 2.42
C PHE A 131 13.84 16.54 1.46
N ARG A 132 13.95 17.00 0.22
CA ARG A 132 13.04 16.63 -0.87
C ARG A 132 13.71 15.58 -1.76
N THR A 133 13.06 14.46 -2.01
CA THR A 133 13.49 13.51 -3.04
C THR A 133 13.38 14.15 -4.43
N THR A 134 14.33 13.90 -5.33
CA THR A 134 14.27 14.48 -6.68
C THR A 134 13.29 13.73 -7.57
N ALA A 135 12.89 14.33 -8.69
CA ALA A 135 12.14 13.63 -9.75
C ALA A 135 12.83 12.33 -10.26
N GLY A 136 14.17 12.24 -10.16
CA GLY A 136 14.96 11.07 -10.54
C GLY A 136 15.27 10.11 -9.38
N PHE A 137 14.53 10.22 -8.27
CA PHE A 137 14.77 9.41 -7.08
C PHE A 137 14.57 7.91 -7.37
N SER A 138 15.51 7.11 -6.89
CA SER A 138 15.59 5.66 -7.07
C SER A 138 15.98 4.94 -5.77
N GLY A 139 16.07 5.69 -4.67
CA GLY A 139 16.58 5.24 -3.38
C GLY A 139 17.94 5.86 -3.05
N THR A 140 18.15 6.21 -1.79
CA THR A 140 19.43 6.75 -1.29
C THR A 140 19.60 6.51 0.21
N ALA A 141 20.70 6.98 0.77
CA ALA A 141 20.86 7.05 2.21
C ALA A 141 21.29 8.46 2.64
N ILE A 142 20.74 8.92 3.75
CA ILE A 142 21.16 10.16 4.43
C ILE A 142 21.93 9.76 5.68
N ARG A 143 23.11 10.34 5.87
CA ARG A 143 24.05 9.96 6.93
C ARG A 143 24.33 11.13 7.83
N LEU A 144 24.11 10.97 9.14
CA LEU A 144 24.66 11.88 10.14
C LEU A 144 26.06 11.38 10.49
N VAL A 145 27.08 12.09 10.02
CA VAL A 145 28.48 11.65 10.09
C VAL A 145 29.26 12.31 11.22
N ARG A 146 28.83 13.50 11.65
CA ARG A 146 29.46 14.27 12.73
C ARG A 146 28.42 15.09 13.46
N ALA A 147 28.52 15.14 14.78
CA ALA A 147 27.80 16.11 15.60
C ALA A 147 28.69 16.66 16.71
N GLU A 148 28.48 17.93 17.06
CA GLU A 148 29.22 18.62 18.11
C GLU A 148 28.27 19.40 19.01
N LEU A 149 28.38 19.21 20.31
CA LEU A 149 27.63 19.95 21.31
C LEU A 149 28.50 21.07 21.86
N SER A 150 28.00 22.32 21.84
CA SER A 150 28.68 23.43 22.49
C SER A 150 28.15 23.63 23.91
N ARG A 151 29.06 23.65 24.88
CA ARG A 151 28.75 23.87 26.30
C ARG A 151 29.82 24.78 26.90
N GLY A 152 29.44 26.01 27.25
CA GLY A 152 30.34 26.94 27.95
C GLY A 152 31.64 27.25 27.19
N GLY A 153 31.60 27.25 25.85
CA GLY A 153 32.76 27.51 24.99
C GLY A 153 33.64 26.29 24.70
N GLN A 154 33.31 25.12 25.25
CA GLN A 154 33.90 23.84 24.86
C GLN A 154 33.01 23.13 23.84
N PHE A 155 33.62 22.33 22.97
CA PHE A 155 32.92 21.48 22.00
C PHE A 155 33.16 20.02 22.37
N GLU A 156 32.07 19.29 22.58
CA GLU A 156 32.08 17.83 22.71
C GLU A 156 31.72 17.25 21.34
N THR A 157 32.58 16.42 20.75
CA THR A 157 32.36 15.84 19.42
C THR A 157 31.94 14.39 19.52
N VAL A 158 30.96 14.00 18.69
CA VAL A 158 30.49 12.63 18.54
C VAL A 158 30.60 12.26 17.08
N ASN A 159 31.49 11.30 16.80
CA ASN A 159 31.55 10.66 15.49
C ASN A 159 30.39 9.67 15.40
N LEU A 160 29.52 9.91 14.43
CA LEU A 160 28.31 9.14 14.23
C LEU A 160 28.42 8.39 12.91
N ASN A 161 27.81 7.21 12.87
CA ASN A 161 27.55 6.50 11.62
C ASN A 161 26.09 6.06 11.61
N ILE A 162 25.21 7.00 11.93
CA ILE A 162 23.76 6.78 11.87
C ILE A 162 23.33 7.02 10.43
N ARG A 163 22.59 6.06 9.86
CA ARG A 163 22.14 6.10 8.48
C ARG A 163 20.64 5.94 8.44
N ILE A 164 20.00 6.71 7.58
CA ILE A 164 18.61 6.53 7.20
C ILE A 164 18.58 6.13 5.74
N ALA A 165 18.12 4.92 5.45
CA ALA A 165 17.86 4.45 4.10
C ALA A 165 16.52 5.01 3.62
N LEU A 166 16.54 5.78 2.55
CA LEU A 166 15.35 6.16 1.83
C LEU A 166 15.20 5.20 0.65
N GLN A 167 14.19 4.35 0.71
CA GLN A 167 13.88 3.43 -0.36
C GLN A 167 12.90 4.11 -1.30
N LEU A 168 13.07 3.89 -2.61
CA LEU A 168 12.04 4.28 -3.56
C LEU A 168 10.76 3.56 -3.14
N GLN A 169 9.77 4.34 -2.71
CA GLN A 169 8.41 3.88 -2.70
C GLN A 169 8.07 3.65 -4.16
N ALA A 170 8.02 2.39 -4.57
CA ALA A 170 7.17 2.10 -5.70
C ALA A 170 5.80 2.62 -5.24
N LEU A 171 5.26 3.64 -5.90
CA LEU A 171 3.86 3.99 -5.77
C LEU A 171 3.11 2.76 -6.27
N THR A 172 2.92 1.82 -5.35
CA THR A 172 2.15 0.63 -5.54
C THR A 172 0.76 0.99 -5.08
N SER A 173 -0.21 0.54 -5.86
CA SER A 173 -1.60 0.55 -5.42
C SER A 173 -1.86 -0.45 -4.28
N ASP A 174 -0.81 -1.13 -3.80
CA ASP A 174 -0.75 -2.01 -2.63
C ASP A 174 -0.41 -1.12 -1.43
N PHE A 175 -1.46 -0.65 -0.76
CA PHE A 175 -1.45 0.30 0.33
C PHE A 175 -1.39 -0.39 1.70
N ASP A 176 -1.77 -1.66 1.80
CA ASP A 176 -1.67 -2.45 3.04
C ASP A 176 -0.37 -3.29 3.13
N GLY A 177 0.38 -3.39 2.02
CA GLY A 177 1.70 -3.98 1.95
C GLY A 177 1.69 -5.51 1.88
N ASP A 178 0.56 -6.12 1.53
CA ASP A 178 0.40 -7.57 1.43
C ASP A 178 0.98 -8.17 0.14
N GLY A 179 1.46 -7.32 -0.78
CA GLY A 179 2.06 -7.70 -2.05
C GLY A 179 1.05 -7.90 -3.19
N MET A 180 -0.23 -7.59 -2.97
CA MET A 180 -1.34 -7.79 -3.91
C MET A 180 -2.28 -6.58 -3.90
N VAL A 181 -2.36 -5.83 -4.99
CA VAL A 181 -3.37 -4.76 -5.12
C VAL A 181 -4.77 -5.38 -5.17
N ASN A 182 -5.57 -5.23 -4.12
CA ASN A 182 -6.86 -5.90 -3.99
C ASN A 182 -7.91 -5.01 -3.29
N PHE A 183 -9.01 -5.63 -2.83
CA PHE A 183 -10.12 -4.90 -2.24
C PHE A 183 -9.75 -4.24 -0.90
N ALA A 184 -8.80 -4.79 -0.16
CA ALA A 184 -8.27 -4.17 1.05
C ALA A 184 -7.60 -2.82 0.72
N ASP A 185 -6.83 -2.76 -0.35
CA ASP A 185 -6.24 -1.51 -0.85
C ASP A 185 -7.30 -0.54 -1.34
N PHE A 186 -8.37 -1.03 -1.98
CA PHE A 186 -9.49 -0.19 -2.38
C PHE A 186 -10.16 0.46 -1.17
N LEU A 187 -10.37 -0.29 -0.09
CA LEU A 187 -10.95 0.26 1.15
C LEU A 187 -10.04 1.32 1.76
N ALA A 188 -8.72 1.10 1.75
CA ALA A 188 -7.74 2.08 2.20
C ALA A 188 -7.79 3.36 1.34
N PHE A 189 -7.82 3.22 0.01
CA PHE A 189 -7.93 4.32 -0.94
C PHE A 189 -9.26 5.09 -0.82
N ALA A 190 -10.38 4.38 -0.71
CA ALA A 190 -11.71 4.97 -0.62
C ALA A 190 -11.88 5.86 0.62
N GLY A 191 -11.21 5.54 1.72
CA GLY A 191 -11.17 6.38 2.92
C GLY A 191 -10.56 7.78 2.70
N GLN A 192 -9.75 7.91 1.65
CA GLN A 192 -8.97 9.10 1.31
C GLN A 192 -9.51 9.86 0.09
N PHE A 193 -10.47 9.26 -0.61
CA PHE A 193 -11.06 9.83 -1.82
C PHE A 193 -11.69 11.21 -1.56
N GLY A 194 -11.38 12.15 -2.44
CA GLY A 194 -11.84 13.54 -2.40
C GLY A 194 -11.04 14.47 -1.49
N THR A 195 -9.97 13.99 -0.86
CA THR A 195 -9.07 14.85 -0.06
C THR A 195 -8.03 15.55 -0.95
N ARG A 196 -7.50 16.69 -0.47
CA ARG A 196 -6.48 17.48 -1.17
C ARG A 196 -5.33 17.84 -0.24
N GLN A 197 -4.16 18.13 -0.83
CA GLN A 197 -3.01 18.59 -0.08
C GLN A 197 -3.37 19.81 0.78
N GLY A 198 -3.21 19.68 2.11
CA GLY A 198 -3.64 20.68 3.10
C GLY A 198 -4.88 20.27 3.91
N ASP A 199 -5.64 19.26 3.48
CA ASP A 199 -6.68 18.65 4.29
C ASP A 199 -6.07 17.80 5.40
N GLY A 200 -6.61 17.86 6.62
CA GLY A 200 -6.09 17.09 7.76
C GLY A 200 -6.23 15.57 7.66
N ARG A 201 -6.95 15.07 6.64
CA ARG A 201 -7.05 13.63 6.34
C ARG A 201 -6.14 13.20 5.20
N TYR A 202 -5.64 14.13 4.39
CA TYR A 202 -4.88 13.85 3.18
C TYR A 202 -3.60 13.07 3.48
N GLU A 203 -3.39 11.98 2.74
CA GLU A 203 -2.20 11.15 2.82
C GLU A 203 -1.58 11.00 1.43
N ALA A 204 -0.38 11.56 1.22
CA ALA A 204 0.27 11.63 -0.10
C ALA A 204 0.50 10.27 -0.79
N LYS A 205 0.49 9.15 -0.05
CA LYS A 205 0.64 7.80 -0.63
C LYS A 205 -0.54 7.38 -1.52
N TYR A 206 -1.69 8.04 -1.40
CA TYR A 206 -2.87 7.79 -2.25
C TYR A 206 -3.00 8.77 -3.42
N ASP A 207 -2.16 9.81 -3.48
CA ASP A 207 -2.03 10.74 -4.61
C ASP A 207 -1.04 10.14 -5.63
N LEU A 208 -1.56 9.22 -6.44
CA LEU A 208 -0.81 8.37 -7.36
C LEU A 208 -0.36 9.10 -8.64
N ASP A 209 -1.05 10.18 -9.05
CA ASP A 209 -0.58 11.06 -10.13
C ASP A 209 0.15 12.32 -9.65
N SER A 210 0.22 12.55 -8.34
CA SER A 210 0.92 13.67 -7.71
C SER A 210 0.37 15.04 -8.14
N ASP A 211 -0.94 15.11 -8.43
CA ASP A 211 -1.61 16.35 -8.81
C ASP A 211 -2.06 17.19 -7.59
N GLY A 212 -1.88 16.66 -6.38
CA GLY A 212 -2.23 17.29 -5.11
C GLY A 212 -3.68 17.05 -4.67
N ALA A 213 -4.44 16.19 -5.37
CA ALA A 213 -5.81 15.84 -5.04
C ALA A 213 -6.08 14.35 -5.23
N ILE A 214 -6.46 13.65 -4.15
CA ILE A 214 -6.83 12.23 -4.21
C ILE A 214 -8.23 12.12 -4.80
N GLY A 215 -8.29 11.82 -6.10
CA GLY A 215 -9.52 11.88 -6.87
C GLY A 215 -9.60 10.83 -7.95
N PHE A 216 -10.30 11.18 -9.02
CA PHE A 216 -10.60 10.23 -10.08
C PHE A 216 -9.36 9.87 -10.91
N GLY A 217 -8.37 10.77 -10.99
CA GLY A 217 -7.06 10.49 -11.61
C GLY A 217 -6.34 9.36 -10.91
N ASP A 218 -6.21 9.46 -9.58
CA ASP A 218 -5.63 8.42 -8.74
C ASP A 218 -6.44 7.14 -8.77
N PHE A 219 -7.78 7.23 -8.77
CA PHE A 219 -8.62 6.05 -8.86
C PHE A 219 -8.40 5.29 -10.18
N LEU A 220 -8.16 5.99 -11.28
CA LEU A 220 -7.83 5.34 -12.55
C LEU A 220 -6.46 4.66 -12.49
N ILE A 221 -5.48 5.26 -11.82
CA ILE A 221 -4.16 4.63 -11.63
C ILE A 221 -4.28 3.41 -10.70
N PHE A 222 -4.97 3.56 -9.58
CA PHE A 222 -5.28 2.50 -8.63
C PHE A 222 -5.98 1.32 -9.31
N SER A 223 -7.10 1.59 -9.98
CA SER A 223 -7.90 0.56 -10.65
C SER A 223 -7.14 -0.10 -11.81
N SER A 224 -6.23 0.63 -12.47
CA SER A 224 -5.34 0.04 -13.48
C SER A 224 -4.35 -0.97 -12.89
N SER A 225 -4.09 -0.88 -11.59
CA SER A 225 -3.19 -1.75 -10.84
C SER A 225 -3.92 -2.83 -10.03
N PHE A 226 -5.25 -2.79 -9.96
CA PHE A 226 -6.05 -3.78 -9.26
C PHE A 226 -5.78 -5.20 -9.79
N GLY A 227 -5.42 -6.11 -8.89
CA GLY A 227 -4.98 -7.47 -9.15
C GLY A 227 -3.51 -7.61 -9.60
N LYS A 228 -2.68 -6.56 -9.52
CA LYS A 228 -1.23 -6.63 -9.74
C LYS A 228 -0.50 -6.80 -8.41
N GLY A 229 0.66 -7.47 -8.43
CA GLY A 229 1.42 -7.81 -7.23
C GLY A 229 1.58 -9.32 -7.11
N GLY A 230 2.76 -9.79 -6.73
CA GLY A 230 3.18 -11.19 -6.82
C GLY A 230 4.38 -11.41 -7.78
N PRO A 231 5.15 -12.51 -7.62
CA PRO A 231 6.38 -12.73 -8.38
C PRO A 231 6.09 -12.74 -9.89
N SER A 232 6.83 -11.90 -10.60
CA SER A 232 6.70 -11.65 -12.03
C SER A 232 6.81 -12.94 -12.87
N SER A 233 5.77 -13.20 -13.67
CA SER A 233 5.91 -13.98 -14.90
C SER A 233 5.39 -13.11 -16.05
N GLY A 234 6.28 -12.81 -17.00
CA GLY A 234 6.05 -11.81 -18.04
C GLY A 234 5.04 -12.24 -19.11
N GLY A 235 4.47 -11.24 -19.78
CA GLY A 235 3.84 -11.37 -21.10
C GLY A 235 2.31 -11.48 -21.10
N GLY A 236 1.64 -10.33 -21.20
CA GLY A 236 0.18 -10.22 -21.30
C GLY A 236 -0.48 -10.11 -19.93
N SER A 237 -1.37 -9.14 -19.74
CA SER A 237 -2.13 -8.94 -18.51
C SER A 237 -2.97 -10.17 -18.16
N THR A 238 -2.38 -11.12 -17.45
CA THR A 238 -2.99 -12.33 -16.91
C THR A 238 -3.43 -12.05 -15.48
N LEU A 239 -4.45 -11.19 -15.32
CA LEU A 239 -5.17 -11.09 -14.04
C LEU A 239 -5.71 -12.48 -13.72
N ILE A 240 -5.09 -13.19 -12.79
CA ILE A 240 -5.53 -14.52 -12.37
C ILE A 240 -6.83 -14.34 -11.59
N VAL A 241 -7.84 -15.12 -11.94
CA VAL A 241 -9.13 -15.12 -11.28
C VAL A 241 -9.01 -16.01 -10.05
N ASP A 242 -9.45 -15.50 -8.90
CA ASP A 242 -9.61 -16.35 -7.72
C ASP A 242 -10.81 -17.26 -7.90
N ILE A 243 -10.57 -18.57 -7.81
CA ILE A 243 -11.57 -19.63 -7.93
C ILE A 243 -11.26 -20.59 -6.77
N PRO A 244 -11.81 -20.33 -5.58
CA PRO A 244 -11.48 -21.07 -4.36
C PRO A 244 -11.95 -22.52 -4.41
N ASP A 245 -13.08 -22.80 -5.08
CA ASP A 245 -13.55 -24.17 -5.32
C ASP A 245 -12.66 -24.87 -6.34
N ALA A 246 -11.91 -25.87 -5.87
CA ALA A 246 -10.98 -26.61 -6.71
C ALA A 246 -11.68 -27.41 -7.82
N ASN A 247 -12.93 -27.86 -7.61
CA ASN A 247 -13.68 -28.57 -8.64
C ASN A 247 -14.15 -27.58 -9.70
N LEU A 248 -14.69 -26.43 -9.31
CA LEU A 248 -15.06 -25.36 -10.24
C LEU A 248 -13.86 -24.92 -11.07
N ARG A 249 -12.71 -24.69 -10.41
CA ARG A 249 -11.46 -24.33 -11.08
C ARG A 249 -11.03 -25.40 -12.08
N ALA A 250 -11.11 -26.67 -11.70
CA ALA A 250 -10.74 -27.79 -12.57
C ALA A 250 -11.64 -27.87 -13.82
N VAL A 251 -12.94 -27.68 -13.66
CA VAL A 251 -13.89 -27.65 -14.78
C VAL A 251 -13.62 -26.49 -15.71
N ILE A 252 -13.46 -25.27 -15.16
CA ILE A 252 -13.20 -24.10 -15.99
C ILE A 252 -11.88 -24.29 -16.74
N ALA A 253 -10.84 -24.81 -16.08
CA ALA A 253 -9.57 -25.12 -16.72
C ALA A 253 -9.73 -26.13 -17.87
N ASP A 254 -10.49 -27.21 -17.65
CA ASP A 254 -10.77 -28.21 -18.68
C ASP A 254 -11.52 -27.61 -19.88
N SER A 255 -12.52 -26.76 -19.64
CA SER A 255 -13.26 -26.03 -20.68
C SER A 255 -12.37 -25.11 -21.54
N LEU A 256 -11.23 -24.70 -20.98
CA LEU A 256 -10.21 -23.86 -21.63
C LEU A 256 -9.06 -24.68 -22.22
N GLY A 257 -9.11 -26.02 -22.16
CA GLY A 257 -8.04 -26.92 -22.61
C GLY A 257 -6.78 -26.86 -21.74
N LYS A 258 -6.93 -26.52 -20.46
CA LYS A 258 -5.84 -26.37 -19.49
C LYS A 258 -5.85 -27.52 -18.47
N ALA A 259 -4.71 -27.75 -17.84
CA ALA A 259 -4.61 -28.69 -16.72
C ALA A 259 -5.47 -28.21 -15.53
N SER A 260 -6.06 -29.13 -14.77
CA SER A 260 -7.04 -28.85 -13.69
C SER A 260 -6.55 -27.92 -12.56
N GLY A 261 -5.23 -27.81 -12.36
CA GLY A 261 -4.61 -26.90 -11.39
C GLY A 261 -4.02 -25.62 -12.00
N ALA A 262 -4.19 -25.39 -13.31
CA ALA A 262 -3.63 -24.24 -13.98
C ALA A 262 -4.33 -22.96 -13.52
N SER A 263 -3.56 -21.88 -13.41
CA SER A 263 -4.12 -20.54 -13.20
C SER A 263 -4.98 -20.16 -14.41
N ILE A 264 -6.17 -19.62 -14.11
CA ILE A 264 -7.12 -19.12 -15.11
C ILE A 264 -7.10 -17.61 -15.01
N SER A 265 -6.82 -16.94 -16.13
CA SER A 265 -6.85 -15.49 -16.22
C SER A 265 -8.27 -14.99 -16.53
N ARG A 266 -8.52 -13.72 -16.22
CA ARG A 266 -9.78 -13.02 -16.51
C ARG A 266 -10.13 -13.06 -17.99
N ARG A 267 -9.14 -12.95 -18.87
CA ARG A 267 -9.34 -13.06 -20.32
C ARG A 267 -9.79 -14.46 -20.73
N GLU A 268 -9.21 -15.48 -20.12
CA GLU A 268 -9.55 -16.87 -20.41
C GLU A 268 -10.96 -17.20 -19.92
N ILE A 269 -11.28 -16.91 -18.65
CA ILE A 269 -12.64 -17.18 -18.12
C ILE A 269 -13.72 -16.38 -18.84
N ALA A 270 -13.45 -15.13 -19.25
CA ALA A 270 -14.39 -14.32 -20.02
C ALA A 270 -14.70 -14.90 -21.41
N SER A 271 -13.88 -15.84 -21.90
CA SER A 271 -14.12 -16.55 -23.16
C SER A 271 -15.00 -17.80 -23.00
N VAL A 272 -15.23 -18.25 -21.77
CA VAL A 272 -16.12 -19.39 -21.48
C VAL A 272 -17.55 -19.01 -21.82
N THR A 273 -18.20 -19.87 -22.61
CA THR A 273 -19.58 -19.68 -23.08
C THR A 273 -20.52 -20.75 -22.56
N VAL A 274 -20.01 -21.95 -22.33
CA VAL A 274 -20.79 -23.10 -21.84
C VAL A 274 -19.99 -23.79 -20.75
N LEU A 275 -20.63 -24.04 -19.61
CA LEU A 275 -20.09 -24.86 -18.54
C LEU A 275 -21.13 -25.96 -18.24
N GLU A 276 -20.89 -27.18 -18.74
CA GLU A 276 -21.76 -28.33 -18.54
C GLU A 276 -21.03 -29.38 -17.71
N VAL A 277 -21.39 -29.48 -16.43
CA VAL A 277 -20.71 -30.37 -15.50
C VAL A 277 -21.67 -30.89 -14.44
N PRO A 278 -22.48 -31.88 -14.82
CA PRO A 278 -23.25 -32.59 -13.83
C PRO A 278 -22.30 -33.37 -12.92
N ASN A 279 -22.60 -33.36 -11.62
CA ASN A 279 -21.93 -34.16 -10.59
C ASN A 279 -20.49 -33.79 -10.17
N SER A 280 -20.16 -32.49 -10.11
CA SER A 280 -18.80 -32.05 -9.79
C SER A 280 -18.50 -31.68 -8.32
N ASN A 281 -19.45 -31.88 -7.38
CA ASN A 281 -19.31 -31.48 -5.96
C ASN A 281 -18.79 -30.03 -5.81
N ILE A 282 -19.32 -29.12 -6.63
CA ILE A 282 -19.05 -27.69 -6.59
C ILE A 282 -19.93 -27.08 -5.49
N ARG A 283 -19.36 -26.21 -4.67
CA ARG A 283 -20.03 -25.58 -3.52
C ARG A 283 -19.91 -24.06 -3.52
N ASP A 284 -18.90 -23.53 -4.16
CA ASP A 284 -18.64 -22.09 -4.26
C ASP A 284 -18.48 -21.70 -5.72
N LEU A 285 -19.25 -20.70 -6.14
CA LEU A 285 -19.31 -20.19 -7.53
C LEU A 285 -18.39 -18.99 -7.77
N THR A 286 -17.66 -18.54 -6.74
CA THR A 286 -16.71 -17.43 -6.82
C THR A 286 -15.76 -17.60 -8.01
N GLY A 287 -15.61 -16.55 -8.79
CA GLY A 287 -14.88 -16.50 -10.05
C GLY A 287 -15.78 -16.55 -11.29
N LEU A 288 -16.99 -17.12 -11.22
CA LEU A 288 -17.90 -17.14 -12.36
C LEU A 288 -18.44 -15.77 -12.76
N GLU A 289 -18.39 -14.77 -11.89
CA GLU A 289 -18.76 -13.38 -12.20
C GLU A 289 -17.93 -12.79 -13.36
N PHE A 290 -16.77 -13.39 -13.66
CA PHE A 290 -15.92 -12.98 -14.78
C PHE A 290 -16.21 -13.73 -16.08
N ALA A 291 -17.04 -14.78 -16.07
CA ALA A 291 -17.49 -15.53 -17.24
C ALA A 291 -18.58 -14.76 -18.01
N THR A 292 -18.30 -13.51 -18.39
CA THR A 292 -19.28 -12.56 -18.94
C THR A 292 -19.95 -12.99 -20.26
N ARG A 293 -19.38 -13.99 -20.95
CA ARG A 293 -19.95 -14.57 -22.18
C ARG A 293 -20.65 -15.91 -21.95
N LEU A 294 -20.79 -16.34 -20.70
CA LEU A 294 -21.49 -17.57 -20.32
C LEU A 294 -22.97 -17.47 -20.71
N THR A 295 -23.43 -18.38 -21.54
CA THR A 295 -24.82 -18.51 -21.98
C THR A 295 -25.50 -19.73 -21.35
N ARG A 296 -24.73 -20.76 -21.01
CA ARG A 296 -25.24 -21.98 -20.38
C ARG A 296 -24.40 -22.41 -19.20
N LEU A 297 -25.04 -22.57 -18.04
CA LEU A 297 -24.46 -23.14 -16.83
C LEU A 297 -25.32 -24.31 -16.37
N ASN A 298 -24.75 -25.51 -16.43
CA ASN A 298 -25.37 -26.72 -15.92
C ASN A 298 -24.50 -27.33 -14.82
N LEU A 299 -25.00 -27.21 -13.58
CA LEU A 299 -24.45 -27.85 -12.38
C LEU A 299 -25.49 -28.80 -11.76
N ASP A 300 -26.46 -29.25 -12.56
CA ASP A 300 -27.52 -30.17 -12.15
C ASP A 300 -26.90 -31.49 -11.68
N MET A 301 -27.56 -32.12 -10.70
CA MET A 301 -27.15 -33.42 -10.20
C MET A 301 -28.30 -34.40 -10.26
N GLU A 302 -27.99 -35.67 -10.49
CA GLU A 302 -28.96 -36.75 -10.37
C GLU A 302 -28.70 -37.56 -9.09
N GLY A 303 -29.61 -37.45 -8.13
CA GLY A 303 -29.65 -38.30 -6.94
C GLY A 303 -29.35 -37.59 -5.61
N LEU A 304 -29.94 -38.11 -4.53
CA LEU A 304 -29.92 -37.50 -3.19
C LEU A 304 -28.60 -37.70 -2.41
N SER A 305 -27.67 -38.52 -2.92
CA SER A 305 -26.50 -38.97 -2.15
C SER A 305 -25.31 -38.01 -2.22
N ASN A 306 -25.26 -37.13 -3.23
CA ASN A 306 -24.20 -36.13 -3.41
C ASN A 306 -24.87 -34.84 -3.90
N SER A 307 -24.94 -33.79 -3.08
CA SER A 307 -25.47 -32.48 -3.52
C SER A 307 -24.34 -31.46 -3.65
N ASN A 308 -24.34 -30.71 -4.75
CA ASN A 308 -23.59 -29.49 -4.92
C ASN A 308 -24.18 -28.46 -3.95
N ARG A 309 -23.71 -28.43 -2.69
CA ARG A 309 -24.22 -27.53 -1.63
C ARG A 309 -23.91 -26.06 -1.93
N ILE A 310 -24.55 -25.52 -2.96
CA ILE A 310 -24.40 -24.16 -3.45
C ILE A 310 -25.50 -23.35 -2.79
N TYR A 311 -25.11 -22.43 -1.91
CA TYR A 311 -26.05 -21.57 -1.19
C TYR A 311 -25.99 -20.12 -1.67
N ASP A 312 -24.88 -19.71 -2.29
CA ASP A 312 -24.67 -18.35 -2.78
C ASP A 312 -24.65 -18.31 -4.30
N LEU A 313 -25.57 -17.54 -4.87
CA LEU A 313 -25.69 -17.29 -6.31
C LEU A 313 -25.21 -15.88 -6.68
N SER A 314 -24.69 -15.10 -5.75
CA SER A 314 -24.17 -13.75 -5.99
C SER A 314 -23.17 -13.68 -7.16
N PRO A 315 -22.29 -14.68 -7.41
CA PRO A 315 -21.38 -14.66 -8.56
C PRO A 315 -22.10 -14.69 -9.92
N LEU A 316 -23.35 -15.14 -9.97
CA LEU A 316 -24.14 -15.23 -11.20
C LEU A 316 -24.90 -13.93 -11.52
N SER A 317 -25.05 -13.02 -10.55
CA SER A 317 -25.97 -11.87 -10.62
C SER A 317 -25.77 -10.92 -11.80
N SER A 318 -24.55 -10.86 -12.36
CA SER A 318 -24.19 -9.99 -13.48
C SER A 318 -24.14 -10.70 -14.84
N LEU A 319 -24.37 -12.02 -14.89
CA LEU A 319 -24.24 -12.85 -16.08
C LEU A 319 -25.49 -12.79 -16.97
N THR A 320 -25.85 -11.58 -17.39
CA THR A 320 -27.09 -11.27 -18.14
C THR A 320 -27.20 -11.94 -19.52
N ASN A 321 -26.12 -12.57 -20.01
CA ASN A 321 -26.12 -13.39 -21.23
C ASN A 321 -26.56 -14.85 -20.99
N LEU A 322 -26.78 -15.27 -19.73
CA LEU A 322 -27.28 -16.60 -19.42
C LEU A 322 -28.68 -16.80 -20.00
N THR A 323 -28.80 -17.82 -20.85
CA THR A 323 -30.07 -18.27 -21.43
C THR A 323 -30.55 -19.58 -20.79
N SER A 324 -29.63 -20.40 -20.28
CA SER A 324 -29.94 -21.68 -19.63
C SER A 324 -29.19 -21.83 -18.32
N LEU A 325 -29.92 -22.01 -17.22
CA LEU A 325 -29.37 -22.23 -15.88
C LEU A 325 -30.01 -23.46 -15.23
N GLU A 326 -29.17 -24.47 -14.95
CA GLU A 326 -29.61 -25.73 -14.33
C GLU A 326 -28.86 -25.93 -12.99
N LEU A 327 -29.57 -25.79 -11.87
CA LEU A 327 -29.06 -25.82 -10.49
C LEU A 327 -29.94 -26.68 -9.58
N SER A 328 -30.48 -27.78 -10.09
CA SER A 328 -31.30 -28.67 -9.26
C SER A 328 -30.45 -29.44 -8.23
N PHE A 329 -31.07 -29.83 -7.11
CA PHE A 329 -30.41 -30.56 -6.00
C PHE A 329 -29.22 -29.81 -5.35
N THR A 330 -29.28 -28.48 -5.27
CA THR A 330 -28.17 -27.67 -4.73
C THR A 330 -28.36 -27.19 -3.29
N GLY A 331 -29.59 -27.27 -2.76
CA GLY A 331 -29.93 -26.82 -1.42
C GLY A 331 -30.21 -25.31 -1.32
N LEU A 332 -30.53 -24.67 -2.44
CA LEU A 332 -30.81 -23.24 -2.51
C LEU A 332 -32.03 -22.85 -1.68
N THR A 333 -31.90 -21.77 -0.91
CA THR A 333 -33.00 -21.10 -0.19
C THR A 333 -33.30 -19.72 -0.75
N ASP A 334 -32.29 -19.05 -1.29
CA ASP A 334 -32.35 -17.70 -1.84
C ASP A 334 -31.95 -17.73 -3.32
N ILE A 335 -32.77 -17.09 -4.15
CA ILE A 335 -32.57 -16.94 -5.59
C ILE A 335 -32.64 -15.48 -6.04
N SER A 336 -32.49 -14.53 -5.12
CA SER A 336 -32.52 -13.08 -5.39
C SER A 336 -31.55 -12.66 -6.50
N ALA A 337 -30.38 -13.28 -6.57
CA ALA A 337 -29.38 -13.04 -7.61
C ALA A 337 -29.88 -13.32 -9.04
N LEU A 338 -30.93 -14.13 -9.21
CA LEU A 338 -31.48 -14.47 -10.53
C LEU A 338 -32.36 -13.36 -11.12
N GLY A 339 -32.83 -12.41 -10.32
CA GLY A 339 -33.85 -11.44 -10.74
C GLY A 339 -33.45 -10.48 -11.86
N HIS A 340 -32.16 -10.39 -12.18
CA HIS A 340 -31.61 -9.58 -13.27
C HIS A 340 -31.23 -10.38 -14.52
N LEU A 341 -31.39 -11.71 -14.50
CA LEU A 341 -31.00 -12.59 -15.62
C LEU A 341 -32.13 -12.71 -16.66
N THR A 342 -32.55 -11.57 -17.20
CA THR A 342 -33.74 -11.45 -18.06
C THR A 342 -33.64 -12.20 -19.38
N SER A 343 -32.44 -12.67 -19.77
CA SER A 343 -32.22 -13.49 -20.97
C SER A 343 -32.50 -14.98 -20.76
N LEU A 344 -32.79 -15.42 -19.53
CA LEU A 344 -33.09 -16.82 -19.23
C LEU A 344 -34.33 -17.29 -19.99
N THR A 345 -34.18 -18.37 -20.74
CA THR A 345 -35.25 -19.14 -21.39
C THR A 345 -35.50 -20.47 -20.69
N THR A 346 -34.47 -21.05 -20.07
CA THR A 346 -34.55 -22.33 -19.36
C THR A 346 -33.98 -22.18 -17.95
N LEU A 347 -34.79 -22.51 -16.93
CA LEU A 347 -34.39 -22.46 -15.52
C LEU A 347 -34.82 -23.72 -14.77
N TRP A 348 -33.85 -24.51 -14.32
CA TRP A 348 -34.09 -25.73 -13.55
C TRP A 348 -33.60 -25.57 -12.12
N LEU A 349 -34.54 -25.62 -11.17
CA LEU A 349 -34.32 -25.41 -9.74
C LEU A 349 -35.03 -26.50 -8.90
N ARG A 350 -35.31 -27.68 -9.48
CA ARG A 350 -36.00 -28.77 -8.77
C ARG A 350 -35.20 -29.25 -7.55
N HIS A 351 -35.88 -29.80 -6.54
CA HIS A 351 -35.24 -30.34 -5.34
C HIS A 351 -34.31 -29.36 -4.61
N ASN A 352 -34.81 -28.15 -4.35
CA ASN A 352 -34.16 -27.13 -3.53
C ASN A 352 -35.04 -26.81 -2.31
N LEU A 353 -34.70 -25.75 -1.56
CA LEU A 353 -35.41 -25.30 -0.36
C LEU A 353 -36.00 -23.89 -0.56
N ILE A 354 -36.34 -23.54 -1.80
CA ILE A 354 -36.82 -22.21 -2.18
C ILE A 354 -38.25 -22.04 -1.72
N SER A 355 -38.56 -20.93 -1.05
CA SER A 355 -39.93 -20.56 -0.65
C SER A 355 -40.43 -19.27 -1.32
N ASP A 356 -39.51 -18.35 -1.63
CA ASP A 356 -39.80 -17.10 -2.32
C ASP A 356 -39.32 -17.15 -3.78
N ILE A 357 -40.26 -16.97 -4.70
CA ILE A 357 -40.00 -16.89 -6.14
C ILE A 357 -40.29 -15.51 -6.72
N SER A 358 -40.45 -14.48 -5.89
CA SER A 358 -40.56 -13.08 -6.33
C SER A 358 -39.44 -12.61 -7.26
N PRO A 359 -38.18 -13.11 -7.16
CA PRO A 359 -37.14 -12.74 -8.11
C PRO A 359 -37.43 -13.18 -9.56
N LEU A 360 -38.29 -14.17 -9.76
CA LEU A 360 -38.64 -14.66 -11.10
C LEU A 360 -39.65 -13.76 -11.83
N ALA A 361 -40.26 -12.79 -11.14
CA ALA A 361 -41.38 -12.00 -11.65
C ALA A 361 -41.06 -11.19 -12.91
N ASN A 362 -39.80 -10.88 -13.19
CA ASN A 362 -39.40 -10.10 -14.38
C ASN A 362 -38.71 -10.95 -15.45
N LEU A 363 -38.64 -12.28 -15.29
CA LEU A 363 -37.99 -13.19 -16.24
C LEU A 363 -38.97 -13.59 -17.36
N THR A 364 -39.44 -12.61 -18.12
CA THR A 364 -40.51 -12.77 -19.13
C THR A 364 -40.13 -13.62 -20.34
N ASN A 365 -38.85 -13.95 -20.50
CA ASN A 365 -38.36 -14.81 -21.59
C ASN A 365 -38.31 -16.29 -21.21
N LEU A 366 -38.70 -16.67 -19.97
CA LEU A 366 -38.72 -18.06 -19.54
C LEU A 366 -39.72 -18.88 -20.37
N GLU A 367 -39.22 -19.88 -21.06
CA GLU A 367 -39.99 -20.87 -21.82
C GLU A 367 -40.13 -22.18 -21.02
N GLU A 368 -39.13 -22.50 -20.20
CA GLU A 368 -39.07 -23.72 -19.41
C GLU A 368 -38.63 -23.42 -17.96
N LEU A 369 -39.49 -23.75 -16.99
CA LEU A 369 -39.27 -23.52 -15.56
C LEU A 369 -39.58 -24.77 -14.74
N HIS A 370 -38.58 -25.32 -14.05
CA HIS A 370 -38.73 -26.48 -13.18
C HIS A 370 -38.49 -26.12 -11.72
N LEU A 371 -39.56 -26.03 -10.94
CA LEU A 371 -39.54 -25.69 -9.51
C LEU A 371 -40.01 -26.82 -8.60
N ARG A 372 -40.20 -28.02 -9.14
CA ARG A 372 -40.72 -29.18 -8.40
C ARG A 372 -39.87 -29.47 -7.15
N ASP A 373 -40.50 -29.95 -6.09
CA ASP A 373 -39.82 -30.37 -4.85
C ASP A 373 -39.04 -29.21 -4.19
N ASN A 374 -39.70 -28.06 -4.07
CA ASN A 374 -39.31 -26.87 -3.28
C ASN A 374 -40.34 -26.60 -2.16
N LEU A 375 -40.21 -25.46 -1.48
CA LEU A 375 -41.09 -25.01 -0.38
C LEU A 375 -42.03 -23.86 -0.79
N ILE A 376 -42.37 -23.79 -2.09
CA ILE A 376 -43.15 -22.71 -2.68
C ILE A 376 -44.64 -22.88 -2.34
N SER A 377 -45.25 -21.82 -1.84
CA SER A 377 -46.69 -21.77 -1.52
C SER A 377 -47.45 -20.71 -2.30
N ASP A 378 -46.76 -19.71 -2.86
CA ASP A 378 -47.32 -18.66 -3.70
C ASP A 378 -46.66 -18.68 -5.08
N ILE A 379 -47.49 -18.76 -6.11
CA ILE A 379 -47.08 -18.72 -7.52
C ILE A 379 -47.51 -17.43 -8.23
N SER A 380 -48.07 -16.46 -7.50
CA SER A 380 -48.45 -15.14 -8.03
C SER A 380 -47.30 -14.41 -8.74
N PRO A 381 -46.02 -14.57 -8.37
CA PRO A 381 -44.91 -13.97 -9.13
C PRO A 381 -44.80 -14.46 -10.58
N LEU A 382 -45.44 -15.58 -10.94
CA LEU A 382 -45.40 -16.14 -12.30
C LEU A 382 -46.58 -15.67 -13.17
N ALA A 383 -47.40 -14.72 -12.71
CA ALA A 383 -48.63 -14.29 -13.38
C ALA A 383 -48.42 -13.36 -14.61
N ASN A 384 -47.33 -13.55 -15.36
CA ASN A 384 -46.92 -12.69 -16.48
C ASN A 384 -47.64 -12.99 -17.80
#